data_AF-A0A2Y9F2R1-F1
#
_entry.id   AF-A0A2Y9F2R1-F1
#
_cell.length_a   1.000
_cell.length_b   1.000
_cell.length_c   1.000
_cell.angle_alpha   90.00
_cell.angle_beta   90.00
_cell.angle_gamma   90.00
#
_symmetry.space_group_name_H-M   'P 1'
#
loop_
_entity.id
_entity.type
_entity.pdbx_description
1 polymer ?
#
loop_
_entity_poly.entity_id
_entity_poly.type
_entity_poly.pdbx_seq_one_letter_code
_entity_poly.pdbx_strand_id
1 'polypeptide(L)'
;MNWIIPEPCFPRKKEKRDSQLIIDTLRDTLEERNATVESLQKALDKAEMLCSTLKKQMKYLEQQQDETKQAREEARRLRNKMKTMERIELLLQSQRPEVEEMIRDMGVGQSALEQLAVYCVSLKKEYENLKEARKTSGELADKLKKDLFSSRSKLQTVYSELDQAKLELRSAQKDLQSADKEIASLRKKLTMLQETLNLPPVDSETVNRLVLESPAPMEMLNLKLRRPAFGDDIDLNATFNVDTPPAQPSSTQHGHAKRLFPEKAHSPIRDVLKKMPKGSKQESQLLLGGQRCLGEPDEELAGAFPVFIRNAVLGQKQTKRTRAEPCRSTDAVRTGFDGLGGRTKFIQPTDMTMIRSLPVKPKPKARAKQRLGARTVLPPSQAKLDNFLW
;
A
#
# COMPACT_ATOMS: atom_id res chain seq x y z
N MET A 1 13.35 -115.52 8.52
CA MET A 1 12.43 -114.38 8.34
C MET A 1 13.00 -113.20 9.10
N ASN A 2 13.64 -112.24 8.43
CA ASN A 2 14.01 -110.96 9.03
C ASN A 2 13.55 -109.86 8.07
N TRP A 3 12.43 -109.23 8.40
CA TRP A 3 11.94 -108.04 7.71
C TRP A 3 12.59 -106.83 8.37
N ILE A 4 13.60 -106.25 7.72
CA ILE A 4 14.15 -104.95 8.10
C ILE A 4 13.21 -103.90 7.50
N ILE A 5 12.45 -103.25 8.37
CA ILE A 5 11.62 -102.08 8.01
C ILE A 5 12.59 -100.90 7.78
N PRO A 6 12.59 -100.24 6.61
CA PRO A 6 13.41 -99.07 6.39
C PRO A 6 12.77 -97.85 7.05
N GLU A 7 13.47 -97.29 8.05
CA GLU A 7 13.19 -95.99 8.67
C GLU A 7 13.12 -94.86 7.61
N PRO A 8 12.10 -93.99 7.62
CA PRO A 8 11.93 -92.93 6.62
C PRO A 8 12.85 -91.73 6.93
N CYS A 9 14.14 -91.84 6.61
CA CYS A 9 15.14 -90.80 6.87
C CYS A 9 15.27 -89.74 5.76
N PHE A 10 14.46 -89.80 4.70
CA PHE A 10 14.56 -88.93 3.51
C PHE A 10 13.85 -87.56 3.60
N PRO A 11 12.63 -87.42 4.18
CA PRO A 11 11.93 -86.14 4.22
C PRO A 11 12.66 -85.09 5.07
N ARG A 12 13.15 -85.49 6.25
CA ARG A 12 13.81 -84.60 7.22
C ARG A 12 15.13 -83.99 6.70
N LYS A 13 15.84 -84.65 5.78
CA LYS A 13 17.09 -84.12 5.19
C LYS A 13 16.85 -83.09 4.10
N LYS A 14 15.74 -83.19 3.36
CA LYS A 14 15.34 -82.18 2.36
C LYS A 14 14.86 -80.91 3.06
N GLU A 15 13.97 -81.07 4.04
CA GLU A 15 13.45 -79.98 4.86
C GLU A 15 14.54 -79.18 5.59
N LYS A 16 15.58 -79.85 6.10
CA LYS A 16 16.77 -79.17 6.68
C LYS A 16 17.54 -78.33 5.65
N ARG A 17 17.67 -78.81 4.41
CA ARG A 17 18.34 -78.06 3.33
C ARG A 17 17.50 -76.87 2.87
N ASP A 18 16.19 -77.05 2.74
CA ASP A 18 15.27 -75.98 2.39
C ASP A 18 15.24 -74.91 3.49
N SER A 19 15.26 -75.32 4.77
CA SER A 19 15.38 -74.41 5.91
C SER A 19 16.71 -73.65 5.91
N GLN A 20 17.81 -74.31 5.55
CA GLN A 20 19.12 -73.66 5.44
C GLN A 20 19.15 -72.61 4.32
N LEU A 21 18.59 -72.93 3.14
CA LEU A 21 18.46 -71.98 2.03
C LEU A 21 17.61 -70.75 2.41
N ILE A 22 16.52 -70.96 3.16
CA ILE A 22 15.71 -69.85 3.67
C ILE A 22 16.53 -68.99 4.64
N ILE A 23 17.27 -69.60 5.56
CA ILE A 23 18.13 -68.88 6.52
C ILE A 23 19.20 -68.05 5.79
N ASP A 24 19.86 -68.63 4.79
CA ASP A 24 20.91 -67.93 4.04
C ASP A 24 20.31 -66.78 3.19
N THR A 25 19.16 -66.99 2.55
CA THR A 25 18.43 -65.92 1.84
C THR A 25 18.02 -64.78 2.79
N LEU A 26 17.53 -65.12 3.98
CA LEU A 26 17.18 -64.12 5.01
C LEU A 26 18.42 -63.39 5.52
N ARG A 27 19.57 -64.05 5.64
CA ARG A 27 20.84 -63.43 6.03
C ARG A 27 21.31 -62.44 4.96
N ASP A 28 21.31 -62.85 3.70
CA ASP A 28 21.73 -62.00 2.57
C ASP A 28 20.84 -60.75 2.46
N THR A 29 19.53 -60.94 2.58
CA THR A 29 18.58 -59.81 2.57
C THR A 29 18.77 -58.89 3.78
N LEU A 30 19.03 -59.42 4.97
CA LEU A 30 19.35 -58.62 6.15
C LEU A 30 20.65 -57.82 5.96
N GLU A 31 21.67 -58.42 5.39
CA GLU A 31 22.95 -57.78 5.12
C GLU A 31 22.81 -56.65 4.07
N GLU A 32 22.04 -56.88 3.01
CA GLU A 32 21.70 -55.83 2.03
C GLU A 32 20.92 -54.67 2.67
N ARG A 33 19.94 -54.97 3.53
CA ARG A 33 19.21 -53.94 4.27
C ARG A 33 20.12 -53.16 5.20
N ASN A 34 21.02 -53.83 5.93
CA ASN A 34 22.00 -53.18 6.80
C ASN A 34 22.92 -52.23 6.01
N ALA A 35 23.45 -52.69 4.87
CA ALA A 35 24.26 -51.85 3.99
C ALA A 35 23.48 -50.62 3.48
N THR A 36 22.20 -50.81 3.15
CA THR A 36 21.31 -49.70 2.74
C THR A 36 21.12 -48.70 3.88
N VAL A 37 20.83 -49.17 5.10
CA VAL A 37 20.67 -48.32 6.29
C VAL A 37 21.94 -47.51 6.57
N GLU A 38 23.11 -48.13 6.51
CA GLU A 38 24.38 -47.41 6.69
C GLU A 38 24.61 -46.34 5.61
N SER A 39 24.27 -46.64 4.35
CA SER A 39 24.40 -45.68 3.26
C SER A 39 23.45 -44.48 3.45
N LEU A 40 22.22 -44.74 3.89
CA LEU A 40 21.22 -43.71 4.18
C LEU A 40 21.63 -42.86 5.38
N GLN A 41 22.17 -43.47 6.43
CA GLN A 41 22.69 -42.73 7.59
C GLN A 41 23.83 -41.78 7.18
N LYS A 42 24.79 -42.27 6.39
CA LYS A 42 25.88 -41.42 5.87
C LYS A 42 25.36 -40.28 4.98
N ALA A 43 24.30 -40.52 4.21
CA ALA A 43 23.68 -39.47 3.40
C ALA A 43 22.95 -38.43 4.26
N LEU A 44 22.26 -38.88 5.32
CA LEU A 44 21.60 -38.01 6.29
C LEU A 44 22.61 -37.11 7.01
N ASP A 45 23.71 -37.67 7.53
CA ASP A 45 24.75 -36.90 8.24
C ASP A 45 25.34 -35.79 7.33
N LYS A 46 25.59 -36.11 6.05
CA LYS A 46 26.07 -35.13 5.06
C LYS A 46 25.03 -34.03 4.81
N ALA A 47 23.76 -34.40 4.71
CA ALA A 47 22.67 -33.43 4.52
C ALA A 47 22.54 -32.51 5.75
N GLU A 48 22.66 -33.03 6.97
CA GLU A 48 22.64 -32.24 8.20
C GLU A 48 23.80 -31.25 8.27
N MET A 49 25.01 -31.69 7.90
CA MET A 49 26.19 -30.82 7.83
C MET A 49 26.00 -29.70 6.80
N LEU A 50 25.41 -30.00 5.65
CA LEU A 50 25.09 -29.01 4.62
C LEU A 50 24.02 -28.02 5.12
N CYS A 51 22.95 -28.51 5.74
CA CYS A 51 21.92 -27.66 6.36
C CYS A 51 22.51 -26.73 7.43
N SER A 52 23.42 -27.24 8.27
CA SER A 52 24.10 -26.43 9.29
C SER A 52 24.95 -25.31 8.67
N THR A 53 25.62 -25.60 7.55
CA THR A 53 26.45 -24.66 6.82
C THR A 53 25.61 -23.59 6.14
N LEU A 54 24.55 -23.99 5.43
CA LEU A 54 23.60 -23.07 4.80
C LEU A 54 22.95 -22.15 5.84
N LYS A 55 22.58 -22.68 7.01
CA LYS A 55 22.02 -21.87 8.11
C LYS A 55 22.99 -20.81 8.61
N LYS A 56 24.29 -21.14 8.71
CA LYS A 56 25.34 -20.16 9.06
C LYS A 56 25.49 -19.09 7.98
N GLN A 57 25.49 -19.49 6.70
CA GLN A 57 25.56 -18.56 5.58
C GLN A 57 24.35 -17.61 5.53
N MET A 58 23.14 -18.13 5.74
CA MET A 58 21.93 -17.30 5.81
C MET A 58 22.04 -16.25 6.91
N LYS A 59 22.47 -16.64 8.12
CA LYS A 59 22.68 -15.69 9.23
C LYS A 59 23.73 -14.63 8.92
N TYR A 60 24.84 -15.02 8.29
CA TYR A 60 25.87 -14.06 7.89
C TYR A 60 25.34 -13.04 6.87
N LEU A 61 24.59 -13.49 5.87
CA LEU A 61 23.99 -12.61 4.87
C LEU A 61 22.93 -11.67 5.48
N GLU A 62 22.12 -12.17 6.41
CA GLU A 62 21.16 -11.37 7.17
C GLU A 62 21.86 -10.25 7.95
N GLN A 63 22.92 -10.61 8.70
CA GLN A 63 23.75 -9.64 9.43
C GLN A 63 24.37 -8.59 8.50
N GLN A 64 24.94 -9.01 7.36
CA GLN A 64 25.51 -8.08 6.37
C GLN A 64 24.46 -7.14 5.77
N GLN A 65 23.24 -7.65 5.54
CA GLN A 65 22.14 -6.84 5.04
C GLN A 65 21.74 -5.77 6.07
N ASP A 66 21.67 -6.13 7.34
CA ASP A 66 21.27 -5.20 8.41
C ASP A 66 22.34 -4.14 8.69
N GLU A 67 23.61 -4.51 8.73
CA GLU A 67 24.74 -3.56 8.80
C GLU A 67 24.70 -2.58 7.61
N THR A 68 24.44 -3.08 6.40
CA THR A 68 24.32 -2.25 5.21
C THR A 68 23.12 -1.30 5.31
N LYS A 69 21.98 -1.75 5.84
CA LYS A 69 20.80 -0.89 6.08
C LYS A 69 21.14 0.21 7.08
N GLN A 70 21.76 -0.13 8.21
CA GLN A 70 22.14 0.84 9.23
C GLN A 70 23.12 1.88 8.67
N ALA A 71 24.19 1.45 7.98
CA ALA A 71 25.16 2.36 7.37
C ALA A 71 24.50 3.31 6.35
N ARG A 72 23.54 2.82 5.56
CA ARG A 72 22.77 3.67 4.62
C ARG A 72 21.91 4.70 5.34
N GLU A 73 21.28 4.33 6.45
CA GLU A 73 20.47 5.25 7.25
C GLU A 73 21.33 6.34 7.89
N GLU A 74 22.49 5.98 8.45
CA GLU A 74 23.46 6.91 9.00
C GLU A 74 24.00 7.85 7.93
N ALA A 75 24.38 7.34 6.75
CA ALA A 75 24.81 8.16 5.62
C ALA A 75 23.72 9.14 5.18
N ARG A 76 22.45 8.69 5.11
CA ARG A 76 21.31 9.58 4.81
C ARG A 76 21.16 10.67 5.87
N ARG A 77 21.24 10.31 7.15
CA ARG A 77 21.15 11.26 8.27
C ARG A 77 22.27 12.30 8.20
N LEU A 78 23.51 11.89 7.95
CA LEU A 78 24.65 12.79 7.82
C LEU A 78 24.53 13.71 6.60
N ARG A 79 24.13 13.19 5.43
CA ARG A 79 23.86 14.01 4.24
C ARG A 79 22.79 15.08 4.49
N ASN A 80 21.73 14.73 5.22
CA ASN A 80 20.68 15.69 5.57
C ASN A 80 21.21 16.76 6.54
N LYS A 81 22.04 16.39 7.52
CA LYS A 81 22.70 17.35 8.42
C LYS A 81 23.62 18.28 7.64
N MET A 82 24.44 17.74 6.74
CA MET A 82 25.34 18.50 5.87
C MET A 82 24.57 19.53 5.03
N LYS A 83 23.53 19.11 4.31
CA LYS A 83 22.66 20.03 3.55
C LYS A 83 22.03 21.12 4.42
N THR A 84 21.72 20.82 5.68
CA THR A 84 21.18 21.81 6.62
C THR A 84 22.24 22.84 6.97
N MET A 85 23.47 22.41 7.26
CA MET A 85 24.59 23.30 7.55
C MET A 85 24.97 24.15 6.33
N GLU A 86 25.03 23.57 5.13
CA GLU A 86 25.29 24.31 3.88
C GLU A 86 24.25 25.42 3.63
N ARG A 87 22.97 25.14 3.93
CA ARG A 87 21.91 26.15 3.82
C ARG A 87 22.07 27.28 4.84
N ILE A 88 22.47 26.94 6.08
CA ILE A 88 22.73 27.95 7.12
C ILE A 88 23.93 28.81 6.72
N GLU A 89 25.00 28.20 6.22
CA GLU A 89 26.19 28.92 5.75
C GLU A 89 25.84 29.88 4.61
N LEU A 90 25.06 29.43 3.62
CA LEU A 90 24.60 30.29 2.52
C LEU A 90 23.82 31.50 3.05
N LEU A 91 22.92 31.30 4.03
CA LEU A 91 22.17 32.39 4.64
C LEU A 91 23.09 33.41 5.32
N LEU A 92 24.03 32.92 6.15
CA LEU A 92 24.99 33.77 6.85
C LEU A 92 25.88 34.55 5.89
N GLN A 93 26.36 33.92 4.82
CA GLN A 93 27.18 34.58 3.80
C GLN A 93 26.37 35.65 3.05
N SER A 94 25.10 35.36 2.73
CA SER A 94 24.23 36.31 2.00
C SER A 94 23.91 37.58 2.80
N GLN A 95 23.75 37.47 4.13
CA GLN A 95 23.45 38.61 5.00
C GLN A 95 24.69 39.38 5.48
N ARG A 96 25.88 38.77 5.42
CA ARG A 96 27.13 39.38 5.86
C ARG A 96 27.38 40.79 5.29
N PRO A 97 27.29 41.05 3.97
CA PRO A 97 27.57 42.38 3.43
C PRO A 97 26.58 43.46 3.90
N GLU A 98 25.31 43.10 4.08
CA GLU A 98 24.27 44.01 4.59
C GLU A 98 24.55 44.40 6.05
N VAL A 99 24.92 43.42 6.88
CA VAL A 99 25.31 43.68 8.28
C VAL A 99 26.58 44.54 8.33
N GLU A 100 27.57 44.28 7.47
CA GLU A 100 28.77 45.10 7.39
C GLU A 100 28.48 46.54 6.93
N GLU A 101 27.51 46.74 6.03
CA GLU A 101 27.04 48.07 5.61
C GLU A 101 26.32 48.79 6.75
N MET A 102 25.40 48.11 7.44
CA MET A 102 24.72 48.64 8.62
C MET A 102 25.71 49.09 9.71
N ILE A 103 26.77 48.31 9.95
CA ILE A 103 27.82 48.69 10.92
C ILE A 103 28.57 49.94 10.46
N ARG A 104 28.86 50.08 9.16
CA ARG A 104 29.52 51.28 8.62
C ARG A 104 28.62 52.52 8.72
N ASP A 105 27.33 52.38 8.39
CA ASP A 105 26.36 53.49 8.39
C ASP A 105 26.04 53.97 9.80
N MET A 106 25.94 53.05 10.76
CA MET A 106 25.65 53.37 12.15
C MET A 106 26.83 54.08 12.84
N GLY A 107 28.06 53.88 12.34
CA GLY A 107 29.26 54.56 12.80
C GLY A 107 29.73 54.14 14.19
N VAL A 108 30.57 54.97 14.82
CA VAL A 108 31.14 54.72 16.16
C VAL A 108 30.71 55.82 17.12
N GLY A 109 30.13 55.45 18.27
CA GLY A 109 29.68 56.38 19.31
C GLY A 109 28.54 55.84 20.17
N GLN A 110 28.13 56.60 21.19
CA GLN A 110 27.09 56.19 22.15
C GLN A 110 25.70 56.05 21.50
N SER A 111 25.34 56.93 20.56
CA SER A 111 24.06 56.86 19.83
C SER A 111 23.97 55.63 18.93
N ALA A 112 25.07 55.26 18.27
CA ALA A 112 25.19 54.05 17.45
C ALA A 112 24.99 52.79 18.31
N LEU A 113 25.56 52.78 19.52
CA LEU A 113 25.40 51.71 20.49
C LEU A 113 23.93 51.57 20.95
N GLU A 114 23.29 52.69 21.28
CA GLU A 114 21.87 52.70 21.72
C GLU A 114 20.94 52.19 20.62
N GLN A 115 21.14 52.62 19.37
CA GLN A 115 20.37 52.11 18.22
C GLN A 115 20.58 50.61 17.99
N LEU A 116 21.83 50.14 18.08
CA LEU A 116 22.13 48.71 17.96
C LEU A 116 21.47 47.91 19.10
N ALA A 117 21.44 48.44 20.32
CA ALA A 117 20.78 47.79 21.45
C ALA A 117 19.27 47.67 21.21
N VAL A 118 18.61 48.73 20.73
CA VAL A 118 17.19 48.69 20.36
C VAL A 118 16.94 47.66 19.26
N TYR A 119 17.79 47.63 18.22
CA TYR A 119 17.68 46.64 17.15
C TYR A 119 17.82 45.21 17.67
N CYS A 120 18.82 44.92 18.50
CA CYS A 120 19.03 43.60 19.11
C CYS A 120 17.83 43.17 19.96
N VAL A 121 17.24 44.08 20.75
CA VAL A 121 16.04 43.79 21.55
C VAL A 121 14.85 43.45 20.65
N SER A 122 14.61 44.23 19.59
CA SER A 122 13.55 43.97 18.60
C SER A 122 13.76 42.63 17.89
N LEU A 123 14.97 42.34 17.44
CA LEU A 123 15.30 41.06 16.80
C LEU A 123 15.08 39.87 17.72
N LYS A 124 15.48 40.00 18.99
CA LYS A 124 15.26 38.95 20.00
C LYS A 124 13.77 38.69 20.20
N LYS A 125 12.94 39.73 20.24
CA LYS A 125 11.48 39.60 20.36
C LYS A 125 10.89 38.88 19.15
N GLU A 126 11.25 39.30 17.94
CA GLU A 126 10.79 38.64 16.71
C GLU A 126 11.25 37.18 16.62
N TYR A 127 12.47 36.87 17.06
CA TYR A 127 12.95 35.49 17.12
C TYR A 127 12.12 34.61 18.07
N GLU A 128 11.83 35.07 19.29
CA GLU A 128 11.00 34.31 20.22
C GLU A 128 9.57 34.13 19.68
N ASN A 129 8.98 35.17 19.06
CA ASN A 129 7.69 35.07 18.38
C ASN A 129 7.71 33.98 17.28
N LEU A 130 8.76 33.97 16.45
CA LEU A 130 8.89 33.02 15.35
C LEU A 130 9.14 31.59 15.86
N LYS A 131 9.87 31.44 16.95
CA LYS A 131 10.09 30.17 17.64
C LYS A 131 8.79 29.61 18.22
N GLU A 132 7.95 30.44 18.83
CA GLU A 132 6.63 30.04 19.32
C GLU A 132 5.70 29.67 18.15
N ALA A 133 5.65 30.48 17.09
CA ALA A 133 4.88 30.18 15.88
C ALA A 133 5.34 28.87 15.21
N ARG A 134 6.65 28.60 15.21
CA ARG A 134 7.20 27.33 14.72
C ARG A 134 6.78 26.15 15.61
N LYS A 135 6.75 26.33 16.93
CA LYS A 135 6.30 25.30 17.87
C LYS A 135 4.83 24.94 17.62
N THR A 136 3.94 25.94 17.55
CA THR A 136 2.51 25.72 17.30
C THR A 136 2.25 25.13 15.91
N SER A 137 2.98 25.58 14.89
CA SER A 137 2.94 24.98 13.55
C SER A 137 3.39 23.51 13.54
N GLY A 138 4.44 23.18 14.31
CA GLY A 138 4.91 21.80 14.48
C GLY A 138 3.87 20.89 15.13
N GLU A 139 3.23 21.35 16.21
CA GLU A 139 2.15 20.61 16.89
C GLU A 139 0.96 20.35 15.96
N LEU A 140 0.59 21.33 15.11
CA LEU A 140 -0.45 21.14 14.10
C LEU A 140 -0.02 20.13 13.03
N ALA A 141 1.22 20.19 12.55
CA ALA A 141 1.73 19.24 11.57
C ALA A 141 1.71 17.80 12.10
N ASP A 142 2.03 17.60 13.37
CA ASP A 142 1.99 16.27 13.99
C ASP A 142 0.56 15.76 14.23
N LYS A 143 -0.40 16.65 14.52
CA LYS A 143 -1.84 16.30 14.53
C LYS A 143 -2.28 15.83 13.15
N LEU A 144 -1.99 16.59 12.09
CA LEU A 144 -2.34 16.23 10.71
C LEU A 144 -1.70 14.91 10.27
N LYS A 145 -0.45 14.62 10.67
CA LYS A 145 0.17 13.32 10.41
C LYS A 145 -0.61 12.18 11.06
N LYS A 146 -0.99 12.31 12.34
CA LYS A 146 -1.78 11.30 13.06
C LYS A 146 -3.13 11.06 12.38
N ASP A 147 -3.82 12.15 12.01
CA ASP A 147 -5.10 12.06 11.31
C ASP A 147 -4.95 11.35 9.95
N LEU A 148 -3.90 11.68 9.19
CA LEU A 148 -3.58 11.02 7.92
C LEU A 148 -3.30 9.53 8.10
N PHE A 149 -2.53 9.14 9.13
CA PHE A 149 -2.30 7.72 9.44
C PHE A 149 -3.60 7.00 9.79
N SER A 150 -4.45 7.61 10.61
CA SER A 150 -5.75 7.03 11.01
C SER A 150 -6.72 6.92 9.84
N SER A 151 -6.72 7.89 8.92
CA SER A 151 -7.54 7.85 7.71
C SER A 151 -7.03 6.79 6.75
N ARG A 152 -5.71 6.67 6.58
CA ARG A 152 -5.09 5.65 5.74
C ARG A 152 -5.37 4.24 6.24
N SER A 153 -5.32 4.00 7.55
CA SER A 153 -5.64 2.67 8.11
C SER A 153 -7.11 2.32 7.90
N LYS A 154 -8.04 3.26 8.16
CA LYS A 154 -9.46 3.08 7.86
C LYS A 154 -9.69 2.78 6.37
N LEU A 155 -9.02 3.52 5.48
CA LEU A 155 -9.11 3.30 4.05
C LEU A 155 -8.62 1.89 3.66
N GLN A 156 -7.52 1.42 4.25
CA GLN A 156 -7.02 0.06 4.02
C GLN A 156 -8.03 -1.02 4.44
N THR A 157 -8.71 -0.82 5.57
CA THR A 157 -9.78 -1.71 6.03
C THR A 157 -10.93 -1.75 5.01
N VAL A 158 -11.41 -0.58 4.57
CA VAL A 158 -12.49 -0.49 3.58
C VAL A 158 -12.10 -1.15 2.25
N TYR A 159 -10.85 -1.02 1.79
CA TYR A 159 -10.38 -1.74 0.60
C TYR A 159 -10.43 -3.25 0.78
N SER A 160 -10.04 -3.75 1.95
CA SER A 160 -10.05 -5.18 2.26
C SER A 160 -11.49 -5.73 2.32
N GLU A 161 -12.41 -4.98 2.93
CA GLU A 161 -13.84 -5.30 2.95
C GLU A 161 -14.46 -5.28 1.54
N LEU A 162 -14.10 -4.30 0.71
CA LEU A 162 -14.55 -4.22 -0.68
C LEU A 162 -14.10 -5.44 -1.49
N ASP A 163 -12.85 -5.88 -1.32
CA ASP A 163 -12.33 -7.04 -2.04
C ASP A 163 -12.99 -8.34 -1.54
N GLN A 164 -13.27 -8.45 -0.24
CA GLN A 164 -14.05 -9.54 0.33
C GLN A 164 -15.48 -9.58 -0.27
N ALA A 165 -16.17 -8.45 -0.30
CA ALA A 165 -17.51 -8.35 -0.87
C ALA A 165 -17.54 -8.69 -2.37
N LYS A 166 -16.48 -8.34 -3.13
CA LYS A 166 -16.34 -8.76 -4.53
C LYS A 166 -16.21 -10.27 -4.67
N LEU A 167 -15.47 -10.94 -3.79
CA LEU A 167 -15.34 -12.39 -3.81
C LEU A 167 -16.69 -13.07 -3.51
N GLU A 168 -17.41 -12.60 -2.50
CA GLU A 168 -18.76 -13.08 -2.15
C GLU A 168 -19.77 -12.87 -3.29
N LEU A 169 -19.70 -11.73 -3.97
CA LEU A 169 -20.54 -11.48 -5.15
C LEU A 169 -20.22 -12.47 -6.27
N ARG A 170 -18.94 -12.80 -6.48
CA ARG A 170 -18.53 -13.80 -7.50
C ARG A 170 -18.98 -15.21 -7.13
N SER A 171 -18.98 -15.60 -5.85
CA SER A 171 -19.52 -16.91 -5.44
C SER A 171 -21.03 -16.95 -5.63
N ALA A 172 -21.77 -15.94 -5.15
CA ALA A 172 -23.22 -15.86 -5.33
C ALA A 172 -23.62 -15.87 -6.82
N GLN A 173 -22.83 -15.23 -7.68
CA GLN A 173 -23.05 -15.26 -9.12
C GLN A 173 -22.89 -16.67 -9.72
N LYS A 174 -21.93 -17.47 -9.23
CA LYS A 174 -21.77 -18.87 -9.67
C LYS A 174 -22.94 -19.73 -9.21
N ASP A 175 -23.40 -19.54 -7.98
CA ASP A 175 -24.53 -20.26 -7.42
C ASP A 175 -25.81 -19.97 -8.21
N LEU A 176 -26.05 -18.69 -8.54
CA LEU A 176 -27.16 -18.28 -9.40
C LEU A 176 -27.10 -18.94 -10.78
N GLN A 177 -25.92 -18.98 -11.42
CA GLN A 177 -25.75 -19.68 -12.70
C GLN A 177 -25.98 -21.20 -12.59
N SER A 178 -25.65 -21.81 -11.46
CA SER A 178 -25.94 -23.21 -11.21
C SER A 178 -27.44 -23.46 -11.09
N ALA A 179 -28.13 -22.62 -10.31
CA ALA A 179 -29.59 -22.67 -10.16
C ALA A 179 -30.30 -22.47 -11.51
N ASP A 180 -29.85 -21.53 -12.35
CA ASP A 180 -30.39 -21.32 -13.69
C ASP A 180 -30.24 -22.56 -14.58
N LYS A 181 -29.10 -23.26 -14.51
CA LYS A 181 -28.89 -24.53 -15.23
C LYS A 181 -29.82 -25.62 -14.75
N GLU A 182 -30.04 -25.73 -13.43
CA GLU A 182 -30.99 -26.67 -12.85
C GLU A 182 -32.43 -26.36 -13.29
N ILE A 183 -32.85 -25.10 -13.21
CA ILE A 183 -34.16 -24.65 -13.71
C ILE A 183 -34.33 -25.01 -15.18
N ALA A 184 -33.33 -24.76 -16.02
CA ALA A 184 -33.38 -25.11 -17.44
C ALA A 184 -33.47 -26.64 -17.66
N SER A 185 -32.75 -27.43 -16.87
CA SER A 185 -32.82 -28.90 -16.90
C SER A 185 -34.20 -29.41 -16.49
N LEU A 186 -34.76 -28.89 -15.39
CA LEU A 186 -36.09 -29.24 -14.91
C LEU A 186 -37.17 -28.84 -15.91
N ARG A 187 -37.06 -27.66 -16.53
CA ARG A 187 -37.97 -27.25 -17.62
C ARG A 187 -37.93 -28.23 -18.80
N LYS A 188 -36.75 -28.66 -19.24
CA LYS A 188 -36.63 -29.67 -20.31
C LYS A 188 -37.29 -30.99 -19.92
N LYS A 189 -37.07 -31.48 -18.69
CA LYS A 189 -37.73 -32.69 -18.17
C LYS A 189 -39.25 -32.53 -18.17
N LEU A 190 -39.76 -31.39 -17.70
CA LEU A 190 -41.18 -31.07 -17.72
C LEU A 190 -41.74 -31.10 -19.15
N THR A 191 -41.05 -30.50 -20.12
CA THR A 191 -41.48 -30.51 -21.53
C THR A 191 -41.52 -31.93 -22.10
N MET A 192 -40.50 -32.76 -21.88
CA MET A 192 -40.52 -34.16 -22.34
C MET A 192 -41.66 -34.97 -21.70
N LEU A 193 -41.92 -34.78 -20.41
CA LEU A 193 -43.05 -35.42 -19.73
C LEU A 193 -44.38 -34.95 -20.32
N GLN A 194 -44.52 -33.66 -20.59
CA GLN A 194 -45.69 -33.10 -21.24
C GLN A 194 -45.88 -33.62 -22.68
N GLU A 195 -44.80 -33.73 -23.46
CA GLU A 195 -44.82 -34.32 -24.82
C GLU A 195 -45.19 -35.81 -24.80
N THR A 196 -44.70 -36.57 -23.82
CA THR A 196 -45.07 -37.99 -23.62
C THR A 196 -46.55 -38.13 -23.31
N LEU A 197 -47.11 -37.21 -22.52
CA LEU A 197 -48.54 -37.16 -22.22
C LEU A 197 -49.39 -36.70 -23.43
N ASN A 198 -48.79 -35.95 -24.37
CA ASN A 198 -49.45 -35.43 -25.57
C ASN A 198 -49.35 -36.36 -26.81
N LEU A 199 -48.85 -37.60 -26.67
CA LEU A 199 -48.90 -38.60 -27.74
C LEU A 199 -50.36 -39.01 -28.03
N PRO A 200 -50.70 -39.44 -29.27
CA PRO A 200 -52.05 -39.86 -29.62
C PRO A 200 -52.51 -40.99 -28.67
N PRO A 201 -53.79 -41.01 -28.27
CA PRO A 201 -54.26 -41.98 -27.27
C PRO A 201 -54.13 -43.39 -27.85
N VAL A 202 -53.06 -44.10 -27.49
CA VAL A 202 -53.19 -45.54 -27.23
C VAL A 202 -53.78 -45.59 -25.84
N ASP A 203 -55.10 -45.55 -25.83
CA ASP A 203 -56.04 -45.73 -24.74
C ASP A 203 -55.45 -45.44 -23.34
N SER A 204 -55.73 -44.25 -22.81
CA SER A 204 -55.48 -43.90 -21.40
C SER A 204 -56.07 -44.93 -20.42
N GLU A 205 -57.00 -45.75 -20.90
CA GLU A 205 -57.55 -46.93 -20.22
C GLU A 205 -56.53 -48.06 -20.07
N THR A 206 -55.65 -48.35 -21.04
CA THR A 206 -54.60 -49.38 -20.89
C THR A 206 -53.55 -48.98 -19.87
N VAL A 207 -53.18 -47.69 -19.82
CA VAL A 207 -52.23 -47.17 -18.82
C VAL A 207 -52.87 -47.13 -17.43
N ASN A 208 -54.12 -46.67 -17.30
CA ASN A 208 -54.86 -46.74 -16.04
C ASN A 208 -55.07 -48.18 -15.57
N ARG A 209 -55.31 -49.14 -16.49
CA ARG A 209 -55.34 -50.57 -16.15
C ARG A 209 -53.98 -51.03 -15.65
N LEU A 210 -52.85 -50.67 -16.28
CA LEU A 210 -51.52 -51.08 -15.80
C LEU A 210 -51.18 -50.55 -14.39
N VAL A 211 -51.59 -49.32 -14.09
CA VAL A 211 -51.34 -48.68 -12.77
C VAL A 211 -52.26 -49.23 -11.69
N LEU A 212 -53.51 -49.57 -12.02
CA LEU A 212 -54.50 -50.11 -11.08
C LEU A 212 -54.44 -51.64 -10.93
N GLU A 213 -53.89 -52.35 -11.92
CA GLU A 213 -53.81 -53.81 -11.99
C GLU A 213 -52.40 -54.33 -11.65
N SER A 214 -51.44 -53.45 -11.29
CA SER A 214 -50.21 -53.88 -10.63
C SER A 214 -50.56 -54.38 -9.23
N PRO A 215 -50.37 -55.68 -8.91
CA PRO A 215 -50.58 -56.18 -7.57
C PRO A 215 -49.67 -55.40 -6.63
N ALA A 216 -50.24 -54.69 -5.66
CA ALA A 216 -49.46 -54.08 -4.60
C ALA A 216 -48.60 -55.17 -3.95
N PRO A 217 -47.29 -54.96 -3.72
CA PRO A 217 -46.45 -55.92 -3.03
C PRO A 217 -47.10 -56.29 -1.69
N MET A 218 -47.59 -57.52 -1.62
CA MET A 218 -47.87 -58.20 -0.36
C MET A 218 -46.54 -58.22 0.42
N GLU A 219 -46.58 -57.81 1.69
CA GLU A 219 -45.43 -57.73 2.64
C GLU A 219 -44.68 -56.39 2.71
N MET A 220 -45.37 -55.30 3.05
CA MET A 220 -44.74 -54.26 3.87
C MET A 220 -44.74 -54.73 5.34
N LEU A 221 -43.70 -55.47 5.71
CA LEU A 221 -43.28 -55.63 7.11
C LEU A 221 -43.38 -54.26 7.80
N ASN A 222 -44.17 -54.19 8.88
CA ASN A 222 -44.30 -53.01 9.73
C ASN A 222 -42.91 -52.36 9.92
N LEU A 223 -42.70 -51.21 9.30
CA LEU A 223 -41.53 -50.37 9.55
C LEU A 223 -41.62 -49.94 11.00
N LYS A 224 -40.92 -50.68 11.88
CA LYS A 224 -40.68 -50.27 13.26
C LYS A 224 -39.90 -48.97 13.19
N LEU A 225 -40.59 -47.84 13.32
CA LEU A 225 -39.98 -46.56 13.65
C LEU A 225 -39.19 -46.77 14.95
N ARG A 226 -37.87 -46.88 14.82
CA ARG A 226 -36.98 -46.87 15.97
C ARG A 226 -37.06 -45.48 16.59
N ARG A 227 -37.60 -45.40 17.82
CA ARG A 227 -37.41 -44.24 18.69
C ARG A 227 -35.88 -44.07 18.92
N PRO A 228 -35.29 -42.89 18.67
CA PRO A 228 -33.89 -42.62 19.04
C PRO A 228 -33.67 -42.88 20.53
N ALA A 229 -32.53 -43.44 20.91
CA ALA A 229 -32.24 -43.88 22.29
C ALA A 229 -32.13 -42.74 23.33
N PHE A 230 -32.27 -41.49 22.91
CA PHE A 230 -32.29 -40.30 23.76
C PHE A 230 -33.45 -39.41 23.31
N GLY A 231 -34.66 -39.80 23.71
CA GLY A 231 -35.84 -38.94 23.61
C GLY A 231 -36.05 -38.26 24.96
N ASP A 232 -35.39 -37.13 25.17
CA ASP A 232 -35.98 -36.10 26.01
C ASP A 232 -36.97 -35.36 25.10
N ASP A 233 -38.26 -35.42 25.47
CA ASP A 233 -39.30 -34.64 24.81
C ASP A 233 -38.89 -33.16 24.88
N ILE A 234 -38.75 -32.52 23.72
CA ILE A 234 -38.44 -31.09 23.65
C ILE A 234 -39.68 -30.35 24.15
N ASP A 235 -39.63 -29.88 25.39
CA ASP A 235 -40.65 -29.00 25.94
C ASP A 235 -40.58 -27.62 25.27
N LEU A 236 -41.51 -27.38 24.34
CA LEU A 236 -41.67 -26.11 23.64
C LEU A 236 -42.18 -24.98 24.55
N ASN A 237 -42.46 -25.24 25.82
CA ASN A 237 -42.81 -24.25 26.84
C ASN A 237 -41.64 -23.84 27.74
N ALA A 238 -40.42 -24.33 27.49
CA ALA A 238 -39.23 -23.90 28.19
C ALA A 238 -38.97 -22.40 27.93
N THR A 239 -39.36 -21.56 28.88
CA THR A 239 -39.10 -20.11 28.86
C THR A 239 -37.64 -19.89 29.23
N PHE A 240 -36.78 -19.71 28.23
CA PHE A 240 -35.38 -19.33 28.43
C PHE A 240 -35.33 -17.85 28.81
N ASN A 241 -35.10 -17.57 30.10
CA ASN A 241 -34.84 -16.21 30.57
C ASN A 241 -33.37 -15.88 30.29
N VAL A 242 -33.11 -15.29 29.13
CA VAL A 242 -31.79 -14.77 28.76
C VAL A 242 -31.77 -13.29 29.12
N ASP A 243 -30.95 -12.93 30.11
CA ASP A 243 -30.72 -11.53 30.47
C ASP A 243 -30.18 -10.76 29.26
N THR A 244 -31.02 -9.86 28.73
CA THR A 244 -30.65 -8.96 27.65
C THR A 244 -29.88 -7.77 28.24
N PRO A 245 -28.66 -7.43 27.77
CA PRO A 245 -27.93 -6.28 28.27
C PRO A 245 -28.70 -4.97 28.00
N PRO A 246 -28.65 -3.97 28.91
CA PRO A 246 -29.44 -2.76 28.76
C PRO A 246 -28.95 -1.90 27.58
N ALA A 247 -29.89 -1.41 26.78
CA ALA A 247 -29.63 -0.42 25.75
C ALA A 247 -29.27 0.94 26.38
N GLN A 248 -28.13 1.51 26.00
CA GLN A 248 -27.79 2.91 26.31
C GLN A 248 -28.76 3.86 25.58
N PRO A 249 -29.20 4.97 26.21
CA PRO A 249 -30.08 5.93 25.57
C PRO A 249 -29.30 6.89 24.68
N SER A 250 -29.54 6.81 23.37
CA SER A 250 -29.29 7.92 22.45
C SER A 250 -30.42 8.94 22.58
N SER A 251 -30.14 10.02 23.32
CA SER A 251 -30.87 11.27 23.24
C SER A 251 -30.65 11.89 21.85
N THR A 252 -31.71 12.09 21.06
CA THR A 252 -31.91 13.35 20.31
C THR A 252 -33.38 13.47 19.91
N GLN A 253 -33.95 14.61 20.30
CA GLN A 253 -35.30 15.10 20.02
C GLN A 253 -35.54 15.34 18.53
N HIS A 254 -36.73 15.00 18.02
CA HIS A 254 -37.53 15.70 16.99
C HIS A 254 -38.87 14.93 16.96
N GLY A 255 -40.05 15.52 17.17
CA GLY A 255 -40.55 16.78 16.62
C GLY A 255 -41.73 16.44 15.71
N HIS A 256 -42.92 16.39 16.32
CA HIS A 256 -44.28 16.27 15.79
C HIS A 256 -44.54 16.17 14.27
N ALA A 257 -45.26 15.10 13.91
CA ALA A 257 -45.93 14.93 12.62
C ALA A 257 -47.19 15.81 12.51
N LYS A 258 -47.36 16.49 11.37
CA LYS A 258 -48.64 17.01 10.88
C LYS A 258 -48.77 16.70 9.38
N ARG A 259 -49.87 16.05 9.00
CA ARG A 259 -50.27 15.76 7.62
C ARG A 259 -50.73 17.05 6.91
N LEU A 260 -50.69 17.07 5.57
CA LEU A 260 -51.82 17.28 4.63
C LEU A 260 -51.38 17.72 3.21
N PHE A 261 -51.80 16.92 2.21
CA PHE A 261 -52.13 17.16 0.78
C PHE A 261 -51.16 17.72 -0.30
N PRO A 262 -51.34 17.30 -1.58
CA PRO A 262 -50.52 17.66 -2.75
C PRO A 262 -51.25 18.57 -3.78
N GLU A 263 -50.51 19.41 -4.53
CA GLU A 263 -50.94 19.83 -5.89
C GLU A 263 -49.82 20.46 -6.76
N LYS A 264 -49.84 20.09 -8.06
CA LYS A 264 -49.34 20.76 -9.29
C LYS A 264 -47.83 21.02 -9.47
N ALA A 265 -47.17 20.27 -10.37
CA ALA A 265 -46.99 20.50 -11.82
C ALA A 265 -45.68 21.29 -12.09
N HIS A 266 -44.78 21.00 -13.04
CA HIS A 266 -44.90 20.48 -14.40
C HIS A 266 -43.62 19.73 -14.83
N SER A 267 -43.76 18.79 -15.77
CA SER A 267 -42.68 18.29 -16.64
C SER A 267 -42.37 19.31 -17.75
N PRO A 268 -41.24 19.14 -18.47
CA PRO A 268 -41.41 18.59 -19.82
C PRO A 268 -40.34 17.58 -20.25
N ILE A 269 -40.84 16.59 -20.99
CA ILE A 269 -40.15 15.60 -21.79
C ILE A 269 -39.54 16.25 -23.03
N ARG A 270 -38.32 15.86 -23.40
CA ARG A 270 -37.89 15.77 -24.80
C ARG A 270 -37.06 14.51 -25.00
N ASP A 271 -37.68 13.54 -25.67
CA ASP A 271 -37.04 12.37 -26.26
C ASP A 271 -36.51 12.69 -27.67
N VAL A 272 -35.57 11.83 -28.11
CA VAL A 272 -35.28 11.36 -29.49
C VAL A 272 -33.78 11.44 -29.81
N LEU A 273 -33.07 10.31 -29.74
CA LEU A 273 -32.83 9.42 -30.89
C LEU A 273 -31.81 8.31 -30.56
N LYS A 274 -32.25 7.05 -30.73
CA LYS A 274 -31.41 5.84 -30.80
C LYS A 274 -30.47 5.87 -32.00
N LYS A 275 -29.19 5.51 -31.83
CA LYS A 275 -28.42 4.65 -32.75
C LYS A 275 -27.32 3.86 -32.01
N MET A 276 -27.39 2.54 -32.09
CA MET A 276 -26.32 1.55 -31.88
C MET A 276 -25.64 1.30 -33.25
N PRO A 277 -24.37 0.81 -33.35
CA PRO A 277 -24.12 -0.62 -33.13
C PRO A 277 -22.70 -1.08 -32.69
N LYS A 278 -22.69 -2.32 -32.20
CA LYS A 278 -21.69 -3.41 -32.31
C LYS A 278 -20.48 -3.40 -31.36
N GLY A 279 -20.40 -4.49 -30.61
CA GLY A 279 -19.22 -4.90 -29.85
C GLY A 279 -18.41 -5.98 -30.57
N SER A 280 -17.28 -6.32 -29.94
CA SER A 280 -16.54 -7.57 -30.11
C SER A 280 -15.90 -7.93 -28.77
N LYS A 281 -16.10 -9.18 -28.36
CA LYS A 281 -15.54 -9.82 -27.17
C LYS A 281 -14.14 -10.38 -27.47
N GLN A 282 -13.24 -10.31 -26.46
CA GLN A 282 -12.33 -11.36 -25.94
C GLN A 282 -11.24 -11.90 -26.93
N GLU A 283 -9.97 -12.17 -26.61
CA GLU A 283 -9.43 -12.93 -25.47
C GLU A 283 -7.88 -12.87 -25.40
N SER A 284 -7.36 -13.15 -24.20
CA SER A 284 -6.03 -13.61 -23.73
C SER A 284 -4.83 -13.77 -24.68
N GLN A 285 -3.65 -13.38 -24.16
CA GLN A 285 -2.55 -14.34 -23.90
C GLN A 285 -1.58 -13.84 -22.83
N LEU A 286 -1.22 -14.76 -21.93
CA LEU A 286 -0.22 -14.67 -20.87
C LEU A 286 1.20 -14.88 -21.43
N LEU A 287 2.19 -14.38 -20.65
CA LEU A 287 3.57 -14.85 -20.41
C LEU A 287 4.58 -13.69 -20.55
N LEU A 288 5.13 -13.15 -19.46
CA LEU A 288 6.27 -13.65 -18.66
C LEU A 288 7.61 -13.60 -19.42
N GLY A 289 8.50 -12.66 -19.04
CA GLY A 289 9.95 -12.79 -19.31
C GLY A 289 10.70 -11.52 -19.69
N GLY A 290 11.45 -10.96 -18.74
CA GLY A 290 12.88 -10.63 -18.91
C GLY A 290 13.35 -9.48 -19.83
N GLN A 291 13.96 -8.50 -19.17
CA GLN A 291 15.30 -7.94 -19.49
C GLN A 291 15.42 -6.58 -20.26
N ARG A 292 16.34 -5.80 -19.69
CA ARG A 292 16.83 -4.42 -19.95
C ARG A 292 16.97 -4.02 -21.42
N CYS A 293 16.68 -2.76 -21.75
CA CYS A 293 17.66 -1.73 -22.16
C CYS A 293 17.00 -0.39 -22.56
N LEU A 294 17.69 0.69 -22.18
CA LEU A 294 17.87 1.99 -22.85
C LEU A 294 17.02 2.27 -24.13
N GLY A 295 16.18 3.31 -24.10
CA GLY A 295 15.51 3.87 -25.27
C GLY A 295 14.68 5.11 -24.93
N GLU A 296 14.89 6.19 -25.68
CA GLU A 296 14.32 7.54 -25.62
C GLU A 296 12.81 7.63 -25.29
N PRO A 297 12.34 8.71 -24.62
CA PRO A 297 10.91 8.95 -24.45
C PRO A 297 10.27 9.50 -25.73
N ASP A 298 9.31 8.75 -26.24
CA ASP A 298 8.37 9.06 -27.31
C ASP A 298 7.71 10.45 -27.14
N GLU A 299 7.98 11.37 -28.06
CA GLU A 299 7.44 12.74 -28.07
C GLU A 299 5.93 12.80 -28.38
N GLU A 300 5.30 11.71 -28.80
CA GLU A 300 3.91 11.71 -29.27
C GLU A 300 2.88 11.63 -28.12
N LEU A 301 3.24 11.03 -26.97
CA LEU A 301 2.35 10.88 -25.82
C LEU A 301 2.21 12.16 -24.96
N ALA A 302 3.15 13.10 -25.10
CA ALA A 302 3.18 14.34 -24.31
C ALA A 302 2.14 15.39 -24.78
N GLY A 303 1.56 15.22 -25.97
CA GLY A 303 0.52 16.09 -26.53
C GLY A 303 -0.88 15.88 -25.94
N ALA A 304 -1.12 14.75 -25.26
CA ALA A 304 -2.43 14.38 -24.73
C ALA A 304 -2.74 14.97 -23.33
N PHE A 305 -1.76 15.63 -22.70
CA PHE A 305 -1.90 16.13 -21.33
C PHE A 305 -2.11 17.65 -21.27
N PRO A 306 -2.94 18.13 -20.33
CA PRO A 306 -3.05 19.55 -20.01
C PRO A 306 -1.69 20.23 -19.76
N VAL A 307 -1.54 21.47 -20.22
CA VAL A 307 -0.27 22.23 -20.28
C VAL A 307 0.52 22.25 -18.96
N PHE A 308 -0.17 22.27 -17.82
CA PHE A 308 0.48 22.28 -16.50
C PHE A 308 1.20 20.95 -16.18
N ILE A 309 0.75 19.82 -16.74
CA ILE A 309 1.38 18.51 -16.58
C ILE A 309 2.59 18.39 -17.51
N ARG A 310 2.49 18.92 -18.73
CA ARG A 310 3.59 18.92 -19.71
C ARG A 310 4.85 19.61 -19.16
N ASN A 311 4.67 20.72 -18.46
CA ASN A 311 5.78 21.48 -17.86
C ASN A 311 6.45 20.79 -16.67
N ALA A 312 5.76 19.83 -16.04
CA ALA A 312 6.30 19.06 -14.93
C ALA A 312 7.12 17.84 -15.41
N VAL A 313 6.79 17.31 -16.59
CA VAL A 313 7.45 16.11 -17.17
C VAL A 313 8.68 16.49 -18.01
N LEU A 314 8.62 17.60 -18.77
CA LEU A 314 9.79 18.15 -19.45
C LEU A 314 10.44 19.22 -18.57
N GLY A 315 11.39 18.82 -17.73
CA GLY A 315 12.22 19.71 -16.91
C GLY A 315 13.19 20.60 -17.70
N GLN A 316 12.71 21.29 -18.76
CA GLN A 316 13.49 22.26 -19.52
C GLN A 316 13.04 23.69 -19.22
N LYS A 317 13.92 24.43 -18.53
CA LYS A 317 13.87 25.89 -18.46
C LYS A 317 14.22 26.48 -19.83
N GLN A 318 13.23 26.97 -20.55
CA GLN A 318 13.44 27.90 -21.68
C GLN A 318 13.41 29.34 -21.14
N THR A 319 14.59 29.95 -20.99
CA THR A 319 14.74 31.39 -20.82
C THR A 319 14.61 32.08 -22.19
N LYS A 320 13.39 32.44 -22.58
CA LYS A 320 13.18 33.37 -23.70
C LYS A 320 13.00 34.80 -23.17
N ARG A 321 14.01 35.62 -23.45
CA ARG A 321 14.01 37.08 -23.30
C ARG A 321 12.92 37.70 -24.18
N THR A 322 12.02 38.46 -23.56
CA THR A 322 11.25 39.49 -24.26
C THR A 322 11.43 40.81 -23.51
N ARG A 323 11.91 41.81 -24.24
CA ARG A 323 12.18 43.18 -23.82
C ARG A 323 10.84 43.88 -23.56
N ALA A 324 10.62 44.37 -22.33
CA ALA A 324 9.52 45.28 -22.00
C ALA A 324 10.06 46.48 -21.20
N GLU A 325 9.52 47.65 -21.54
CA GLU A 325 9.91 49.01 -21.13
C GLU A 325 9.95 49.30 -19.62
N PRO A 326 10.64 50.38 -19.19
CA PRO A 326 10.70 50.79 -17.80
C PRO A 326 9.40 51.51 -17.37
N CYS A 327 8.47 50.76 -16.78
CA CYS A 327 7.32 51.34 -16.09
C CYS A 327 7.77 52.11 -14.84
N ARG A 328 7.30 53.35 -14.73
CA ARG A 328 7.50 54.23 -13.57
C ARG A 328 6.86 53.64 -12.32
N SER A 329 7.51 53.81 -11.18
CA SER A 329 7.00 53.39 -9.86
C SER A 329 5.79 54.23 -9.48
N THR A 330 4.64 53.59 -9.32
CA THR A 330 3.52 54.13 -8.56
C THR A 330 3.46 53.31 -7.27
N ASP A 331 3.94 53.86 -6.16
CA ASP A 331 3.75 53.29 -4.83
C ASP A 331 2.25 53.30 -4.52
N ALA A 332 1.58 52.18 -4.78
CA ALA A 332 0.15 52.05 -4.58
C ALA A 332 -0.15 51.72 -3.10
N VAL A 333 -0.33 52.76 -2.30
CA VAL A 333 -0.86 52.63 -0.93
C VAL A 333 -2.32 52.22 -1.01
N ARG A 334 -2.65 51.01 -0.51
CA ARG A 334 -4.05 50.55 -0.40
C ARG A 334 -4.58 50.84 0.99
N THR A 335 -5.76 51.48 1.05
CA THR A 335 -6.49 51.72 2.29
C THR A 335 -7.45 50.56 2.54
N GLY A 336 -7.30 49.85 3.65
CA GLY A 336 -8.10 48.68 4.02
C GLY A 336 -8.75 48.84 5.39
N PHE A 337 -9.83 48.10 5.64
CA PHE A 337 -10.49 48.06 6.94
C PHE A 337 -9.69 47.16 7.88
N ASP A 338 -9.32 47.67 9.06
CA ASP A 338 -8.41 47.00 10.00
C ASP A 338 -9.12 46.20 11.11
N GLY A 339 -10.44 46.09 11.04
CA GLY A 339 -11.23 45.33 12.01
C GLY A 339 -11.46 46.05 13.35
N LEU A 340 -10.95 47.27 13.51
CA LEU A 340 -11.15 48.09 14.73
C LEU A 340 -12.08 49.29 14.49
N GLY A 341 -12.87 49.25 13.41
CA GLY A 341 -13.77 50.34 13.05
C GLY A 341 -13.09 51.48 12.28
N GLY A 342 -11.87 51.28 11.79
CA GLY A 342 -11.09 52.27 11.03
C GLY A 342 -10.64 51.80 9.65
N ARG A 343 -10.25 52.77 8.81
CA ARG A 343 -9.58 52.53 7.52
C ARG A 343 -8.10 52.89 7.67
N THR A 344 -7.24 51.88 7.67
CA THR A 344 -5.79 52.02 7.84
C THR A 344 -5.09 51.80 6.48
N LYS A 345 -4.02 52.56 6.23
CA LYS A 345 -3.24 52.49 4.99
C LYS A 345 -2.12 51.46 5.16
N PHE A 346 -2.08 50.46 4.30
CA PHE A 346 -1.05 49.42 4.32
C PHE A 346 -0.17 49.52 3.07
N ILE A 347 1.13 49.44 3.28
CA ILE A 347 2.12 49.30 2.20
C ILE A 347 2.14 47.81 1.84
N GLN A 348 1.81 47.49 0.60
CA GLN A 348 1.88 46.11 0.11
C GLN A 348 3.35 45.66 0.11
N PRO A 349 3.71 44.54 0.77
CA PRO A 349 5.06 44.01 0.69
C PRO A 349 5.41 43.69 -0.76
N THR A 350 6.51 44.26 -1.25
CA THR A 350 7.05 43.95 -2.58
C THR A 350 7.36 42.46 -2.66
N ASP A 351 6.94 41.82 -3.75
CA ASP A 351 7.17 40.40 -4.02
C ASP A 351 8.66 40.04 -3.87
N MET A 352 8.98 39.13 -2.95
CA MET A 352 10.35 38.71 -2.62
C MET A 352 11.06 38.01 -3.78
N THR A 353 10.36 37.67 -4.86
CA THR A 353 10.96 37.10 -6.06
C THR A 353 11.66 38.12 -6.95
N MET A 354 11.51 39.44 -6.67
CA MET A 354 12.16 40.51 -7.41
C MET A 354 13.13 41.31 -6.54
N ILE A 355 14.30 40.73 -6.24
CA ILE A 355 15.42 41.48 -5.67
C ILE A 355 15.87 42.52 -6.71
N ARG A 356 15.54 43.80 -6.46
CA ARG A 356 15.87 44.92 -7.32
C ARG A 356 17.32 45.33 -7.04
N SER A 357 18.25 44.94 -7.90
CA SER A 357 19.61 45.50 -7.87
C SER A 357 19.54 46.98 -8.31
N LEU A 358 19.80 47.91 -7.39
CA LEU A 358 19.93 49.31 -7.73
C LEU A 358 21.23 49.55 -8.53
N PRO A 359 21.21 50.31 -9.64
CA PRO A 359 22.42 50.67 -10.35
C PRO A 359 23.22 51.69 -9.55
N VAL A 360 24.37 51.27 -9.03
CA VAL A 360 25.39 52.15 -8.43
C VAL A 360 25.96 53.04 -9.54
N LYS A 361 25.68 54.34 -9.48
CA LYS A 361 26.34 55.32 -10.35
C LYS A 361 27.80 55.49 -9.91
N PRO A 362 28.80 55.40 -10.80
CA PRO A 362 30.18 55.75 -10.45
C PRO A 362 30.33 57.27 -10.37
N LYS A 363 30.82 57.79 -9.23
CA LYS A 363 31.32 59.17 -9.08
C LYS A 363 32.76 59.29 -9.61
N PRO A 364 33.20 60.48 -10.04
CA PRO A 364 34.39 60.65 -10.87
C PRO A 364 35.70 60.55 -10.06
N LYS A 365 36.74 60.05 -10.74
CA LYS A 365 38.11 59.85 -10.25
C LYS A 365 38.75 61.16 -9.80
N ALA A 366 39.09 61.26 -8.51
CA ALA A 366 40.06 62.22 -8.00
C ALA A 366 41.47 61.59 -8.03
N ARG A 367 42.44 62.43 -8.42
CA ARG A 367 43.83 62.08 -8.76
C ARG A 367 44.59 61.36 -7.63
N ALA A 368 45.36 60.35 -8.04
CA ALA A 368 46.39 59.69 -7.28
C ALA A 368 47.49 60.67 -6.81
N LYS A 369 47.91 60.52 -5.55
CA LYS A 369 49.28 60.84 -5.10
C LYS A 369 49.81 59.68 -4.27
N GLN A 370 50.94 59.15 -4.74
CA GLN A 370 51.76 58.13 -4.10
C GLN A 370 52.20 58.54 -2.70
N ARG A 371 52.30 57.57 -1.79
CA ARG A 371 53.40 57.51 -0.81
C ARG A 371 53.71 56.06 -0.44
N LEU A 372 55.00 55.80 -0.35
CA LEU A 372 55.66 54.50 -0.17
C LEU A 372 55.44 53.91 1.23
N GLY A 373 55.47 52.57 1.26
CA GLY A 373 56.28 51.82 2.23
C GLY A 373 55.54 51.18 3.41
N ALA A 374 55.37 49.86 3.36
CA ALA A 374 55.89 48.94 4.38
C ALA A 374 55.57 47.49 3.99
N ARG A 375 56.58 46.64 4.10
CA ARG A 375 56.60 45.22 3.81
C ARG A 375 56.16 44.48 5.07
N THR A 376 55.10 43.67 5.01
CA THR A 376 54.78 42.72 6.09
C THR A 376 54.56 41.33 5.49
N VAL A 377 55.37 40.42 6.00
CA VAL A 377 55.49 38.99 5.67
C VAL A 377 54.22 38.25 6.14
N LEU A 378 53.67 37.40 5.26
CA LEU A 378 52.60 36.45 5.58
C LEU A 378 53.20 35.17 6.20
N PRO A 379 52.65 34.62 7.30
CA PRO A 379 53.02 33.28 7.75
C PRO A 379 52.25 32.20 6.96
N PRO A 380 52.88 31.08 6.55
CA PRO A 380 52.21 29.97 5.89
C PRO A 380 51.86 28.89 6.91
N SER A 381 50.60 28.76 7.30
CA SER A 381 50.12 27.55 7.96
C SER A 381 48.60 27.40 7.80
N GLN A 382 48.18 26.91 6.64
CA GLN A 382 46.85 26.32 6.48
C GLN A 382 47.07 24.85 6.12
N ALA A 383 46.84 23.96 7.09
CA ALA A 383 46.86 22.53 6.87
C ALA A 383 45.70 22.15 5.94
N LYS A 384 46.00 21.55 4.79
CA LYS A 384 45.01 20.97 3.88
C LYS A 384 44.74 19.52 4.28
N LEU A 385 43.48 19.12 4.22
CA LEU A 385 42.94 17.80 4.60
C LEU A 385 43.25 16.68 3.58
N ASP A 386 44.39 16.73 2.90
CA ASP A 386 44.73 15.77 1.84
C ASP A 386 45.63 14.62 2.32
N ASN A 387 45.91 14.51 3.63
CA ASN A 387 46.83 13.50 4.18
C ASN A 387 46.15 12.42 5.06
N PHE A 388 44.99 11.91 4.66
CA PHE A 388 44.38 10.73 5.31
C PHE A 388 43.96 9.66 4.32
N LEU A 389 44.94 9.10 3.60
CA LEU A 389 44.87 7.76 3.02
C LEU A 389 46.28 7.16 3.04
N TRP A 390 46.66 6.54 4.15
CA TRP A 390 47.64 5.46 4.22
C TRP A 390 47.09 4.39 5.14
#